data_AF-A0A0F9MWE4-F1
#
_entry.id   AF-A0A0F9MWE4-F1
#
_cell.length_a   1.000
_cell.length_b   1.000
_cell.length_c   1.000
_cell.angle_alpha   90.00
_cell.angle_beta   90.00
_cell.angle_gamma   90.00
#
_symmetry.space_group_name_H-M   'P 1'
#
loop_
_entity.id
_entity.type
_entity.pdbx_description
1 polymer ?
#
loop_
_entity_poly.entity_id
_entity_poly.type
_entity_poly.pdbx_seq_one_letter_code
_entity_poly.pdbx_strand_id
1 'polypeptide(L)'
;MEELTIRATYKELHDLLSESYYNFHNITKEVFDLQHGKIWNDMEAELIVEGYVSPPQPVRDLKAEVDDLETRLRKIEKDRGV
;
A
#
# COMPACT_ATOMS: atom_id res chain seq x y z
N MET A 1 -4.94 -11.16 15.66
CA MET A 1 -5.01 -9.98 16.57
C MET A 1 -6.19 -9.13 16.10
N GLU A 2 -6.90 -8.38 16.95
CA GLU A 2 -7.99 -7.52 16.43
C GLU A 2 -7.43 -6.32 15.65
N GLU A 3 -8.12 -5.88 14.59
CA GLU A 3 -7.68 -4.76 13.72
C GLU A 3 -7.30 -3.51 14.53
N LEU A 4 -8.13 -3.14 15.51
CA LEU A 4 -7.90 -1.98 16.36
C LEU A 4 -6.64 -2.12 17.22
N THR A 5 -6.34 -3.33 17.67
CA THR A 5 -5.13 -3.62 18.45
C THR A 5 -3.89 -3.45 17.58
N ILE A 6 -3.89 -3.97 16.34
CA ILE A 6 -2.79 -3.79 15.39
C ILE A 6 -2.53 -2.29 15.19
N ARG A 7 -3.56 -1.53 14.83
CA ARG A 7 -3.43 -0.07 14.61
C ARG A 7 -2.95 0.67 15.86
N ALA A 8 -3.44 0.32 17.04
CA ALA A 8 -3.01 0.93 18.29
C ALA A 8 -1.52 0.67 18.56
N THR A 9 -1.04 -0.56 18.37
CA THR A 9 0.37 -0.93 18.56
C THR A 9 1.30 -0.14 17.64
N TYR A 10 1.00 -0.06 16.34
CA TYR A 10 1.85 0.69 15.41
C TYR A 10 1.79 2.21 15.63
N LYS A 11 0.66 2.73 16.12
CA LYS A 11 0.57 4.12 16.56
C LYS A 11 1.49 4.40 17.76
N GLU A 12 1.52 3.53 18.76
CA GLU A 12 2.42 3.67 19.91
C GLU A 12 3.89 3.64 19.49
N LEU A 13 4.26 2.75 18.57
CA LEU A 13 5.62 2.70 18.00
C LEU A 13 5.97 4.01 17.27
N HIS A 14 5.05 4.53 16.46
CA HIS A 14 5.21 5.80 15.78
C HIS A 14 5.41 6.97 16.76
N ASP A 15 4.61 7.01 17.83
CA ASP A 15 4.65 8.10 18.80
C ASP A 15 5.98 8.08 19.58
N LEU A 16 6.47 6.89 19.98
CA LEU A 16 7.79 6.73 20.61
C LEU A 16 8.95 7.16 19.68
N LEU A 17 8.86 6.83 18.39
CA LEU A 17 9.85 7.27 17.39
C LEU A 17 9.81 8.79 17.23
N SER A 18 8.61 9.37 17.20
CA SER A 18 8.40 10.82 17.08
C SER A 18 8.94 11.58 18.28
N GLU A 19 8.71 11.09 19.51
CA GLU A 19 9.30 11.66 20.71
C GLU A 19 10.83 11.61 20.67
N SER A 20 11.39 10.47 20.26
CA SER A 20 12.84 10.27 20.15
C SER A 20 13.49 11.27 19.20
N TYR A 21 12.82 11.64 18.11
CA TYR A 21 13.31 12.59 17.12
C TYR A 21 13.03 14.05 17.50
N TYR A 22 11.77 14.41 17.74
CA TYR A 22 11.36 15.81 17.93
C TYR A 22 11.58 16.35 19.34
N ASN A 23 11.44 15.52 20.37
CA ASN A 23 11.57 15.98 21.75
C ASN A 23 12.98 15.74 22.27
N PHE A 24 13.47 14.51 22.12
CA PHE A 24 14.76 14.11 22.69
C PHE A 24 15.94 14.32 21.74
N HIS A 25 15.70 14.45 20.43
CA HIS A 25 16.76 14.60 19.42
C HIS A 25 17.83 13.49 19.49
N ASN A 26 17.42 12.29 19.88
CA ASN A 26 18.31 11.14 20.12
C ASN A 26 18.65 10.37 18.84
N ILE A 27 17.95 10.66 17.74
CA ILE A 27 18.16 10.01 16.44
C ILE A 27 18.25 11.07 15.34
N THR A 28 18.96 10.74 14.25
CA THR A 28 19.06 11.65 13.10
C THR A 28 17.80 11.61 12.26
N LYS A 29 17.64 12.60 11.37
CA LYS A 29 16.53 12.66 10.43
C LYS A 29 16.48 11.41 9.53
N GLU A 30 17.64 10.96 9.06
CA GLU A 30 17.74 9.79 8.18
C GLU A 30 17.26 8.52 8.89
N VAL A 31 17.61 8.37 10.18
CA VAL A 31 17.12 7.26 11.01
C VAL A 31 15.61 7.37 11.22
N PHE A 32 15.11 8.57 11.52
CA PHE A 32 13.69 8.82 11.68
C PHE A 32 12.90 8.47 10.41
N ASP A 33 13.28 9.02 9.26
CA ASP A 33 12.57 8.77 7.98
C ASP A 33 12.53 7.28 7.62
N LEU A 34 13.66 6.57 7.81
CA LEU A 34 13.76 5.15 7.53
C LEU A 34 12.81 4.32 8.43
N GLN A 35 12.81 4.59 9.73
CA GLN A 35 11.98 3.85 10.68
C GLN A 35 10.50 4.23 10.56
N HIS A 36 10.21 5.50 10.28
CA HIS A 36 8.84 6.01 10.11
C HIS A 36 8.14 5.30 8.95
N GLY A 37 8.79 5.20 7.79
CA GLY A 37 8.26 4.44 6.66
C GLY A 37 8.09 2.95 6.98
N LYS A 38 9.05 2.35 7.71
CA LYS A 38 8.99 0.94 8.08
C LYS A 38 7.79 0.62 8.97
N ILE A 39 7.52 1.44 9.99
CA ILE A 39 6.39 1.25 10.92
C ILE A 39 5.07 1.13 10.15
N TRP A 40 4.84 2.00 9.17
CA TRP A 40 3.60 1.97 8.40
C TRP A 40 3.52 0.80 7.42
N ASN A 41 4.63 0.46 6.76
CA ASN A 41 4.69 -0.69 5.88
C ASN A 41 4.47 -2.01 6.64
N ASP A 42 5.05 -2.14 7.83
CA ASP A 42 4.86 -3.31 8.69
C ASP A 42 3.41 -3.43 9.16
N MET A 43 2.79 -2.30 9.57
CA MET A 43 1.36 -2.26 9.93
C MET A 43 0.48 -2.72 8.78
N GLU A 44 0.70 -2.19 7.57
CA GLU A 44 -0.07 -2.57 6.39
C GLU A 44 0.13 -4.05 6.06
N ALA A 45 1.35 -4.56 6.12
CA ALA A 45 1.66 -5.97 5.90
C ALA A 45 0.91 -6.88 6.90
N GLU A 46 0.88 -6.51 8.18
CA GLU A 46 0.17 -7.27 9.21
C GLU A 46 -1.35 -7.23 9.00
N LEU A 47 -1.91 -6.07 8.66
CA LEU A 47 -3.33 -5.94 8.30
C LEU A 47 -3.71 -6.77 7.07
N ILE A 48 -2.80 -6.92 6.09
CA ILE A 48 -3.00 -7.78 4.92
C ILE A 48 -2.98 -9.26 5.33
N VAL A 49 -2.00 -9.67 6.14
CA VAL A 49 -1.88 -11.07 6.62
C VAL A 49 -3.11 -11.50 7.41
N GLU A 50 -3.63 -10.63 8.27
CA GLU A 50 -4.83 -10.90 9.08
C GLU A 50 -6.14 -10.73 8.27
N GLY A 51 -6.05 -10.30 7.01
CA GLY A 51 -7.20 -10.18 6.11
C GLY A 51 -8.08 -8.95 6.32
N TYR A 52 -7.62 -7.97 7.10
CA TYR A 52 -8.33 -6.70 7.31
C TYR A 52 -8.17 -5.73 6.13
N VAL A 53 -7.05 -5.82 5.41
CA VAL A 53 -6.76 -4.99 4.23
C VAL A 53 -6.42 -5.88 3.05
N SER A 54 -6.89 -5.52 1.85
CA SER A 54 -6.47 -6.22 0.63
C SER A 54 -5.10 -5.72 0.19
N PRO A 55 -4.21 -6.59 -0.32
CA PRO A 55 -2.92 -6.16 -0.83
C PRO A 55 -3.10 -5.15 -1.96
N PRO A 56 -2.20 -4.16 -2.08
CA PRO A 56 -2.26 -3.17 -3.15
C PRO A 56 -2.24 -3.87 -4.50
N GLN A 57 -3.21 -3.52 -5.35
CA GLN A 57 -3.25 -4.04 -6.71
C GLN A 57 -2.18 -3.36 -7.57
N PRO A 58 -1.59 -4.08 -8.53
CA PRO A 58 -0.67 -3.47 -9.48
C PRO A 58 -1.35 -2.31 -10.22
N VAL A 59 -0.58 -1.28 -10.53
CA VAL A 59 -1.06 -0.15 -11.33
C VAL A 59 -1.51 -0.69 -12.69
N ARG A 60 -2.77 -0.43 -13.03
CA ARG A 60 -3.36 -0.83 -14.31
C ARG A 60 -2.91 0.09 -15.42
N ASP A 61 -2.40 -0.47 -16.52
CA ASP A 61 -2.22 0.27 -17.76
C ASP A 61 -3.55 0.33 -18.50
N LEU A 62 -4.38 1.30 -18.10
CA LEU A 62 -5.71 1.48 -18.66
C LEU A 62 -5.69 1.69 -20.17
N LYS A 63 -4.61 2.27 -20.72
CA LYS A 63 -4.50 2.50 -22.16
C LYS A 63 -4.26 1.19 -22.89
N ALA A 64 -3.29 0.39 -22.44
CA ALA A 64 -3.03 -0.91 -23.05
C ALA A 64 -4.25 -1.84 -22.94
N GLU A 65 -4.95 -1.81 -21.80
CA GLU A 65 -6.19 -2.57 -21.61
C GLU A 65 -7.29 -2.16 -22.59
N VAL A 66 -7.51 -0.85 -22.80
CA VAL A 66 -8.50 -0.36 -23.78
C VAL A 66 -8.09 -0.73 -25.20
N ASP A 67 -6.81 -0.57 -25.57
CA ASP A 67 -6.31 -0.90 -26.90
C ASP A 67 -6.48 -2.41 -27.21
N ASP A 68 -6.26 -3.30 -26.23
CA ASP A 68 -6.55 -4.75 -26.35
C ASP A 68 -8.05 -5.01 -26.54
N LEU A 69 -8.90 -4.37 -25.73
CA LEU A 69 -10.35 -4.53 -25.81
C LEU A 69 -10.91 -4.08 -27.17
N GLU A 70 -10.46 -2.95 -27.70
CA GLU A 70 -10.84 -2.48 -29.03
C GLU A 70 -10.40 -3.45 -30.12
N THR A 71 -9.18 -4.00 -30.01
CA THR A 71 -8.66 -4.99 -30.96
C THR A 71 -9.53 -6.25 -30.96
N ARG A 72 -9.90 -6.74 -29.78
CA ARG A 72 -10.78 -7.91 -29.62
C ARG A 72 -12.18 -7.64 -30.14
N LEU A 73 -12.72 -6.44 -29.92
CA LEU A 73 -14.02 -6.03 -30.45
C LEU A 73 -14.03 -6.06 -31.99
N ARG A 74 -13.04 -5.42 -32.64
CA ARG A 74 -12.93 -5.41 -34.11
C ARG A 74 -12.79 -6.81 -34.69
N LYS A 75 -12.09 -7.71 -34.00
CA LYS A 75 -12.00 -9.12 -34.40
C LYS A 75 -13.37 -9.80 -34.36
N ILE A 76 -14.13 -9.59 -33.29
CA ILE A 76 -15.48 -10.14 -33.15
C ILE A 76 -16.44 -9.58 -34.21
N GLU A 77 -16.38 -8.28 -34.47
CA GLU A 77 -17.17 -7.62 -35.52
C GLU A 77 -16.87 -8.24 -36.90
N LYS A 78 -15.58 -8.36 -37.23
CA LYS A 78 -15.12 -9.02 -38.45
C LYS A 78 -15.58 -10.48 -38.55
N ASP A 79 -15.47 -11.26 -37.49
CA ASP A 79 -15.88 -12.67 -37.46
C ASP A 79 -17.41 -12.82 -37.58
N ARG A 80 -18.18 -11.78 -37.21
CA ARG A 80 -19.64 -11.72 -37.33
C ARG A 80 -20.14 -11.06 -38.63
N GLY A 81 -19.24 -10.52 -39.45
CA GLY A 81 -19.57 -9.86 -40.72
C GLY A 81 -20.32 -8.53 -40.55
N VAL A 82 -20.11 -7.85 -39.41
CA VAL A 82 -20.62 -6.49 -39.11
C VAL A 82 -19.50 -5.48 -39.32
#